data_AF-A0A9X2NMQ3-F1
#
_entry.id   AF-A0A9X2NMQ3-F1
#
_cell.length_a   1.000
_cell.length_b   1.000
_cell.length_c   1.000
_cell.angle_alpha   90.00
_cell.angle_beta   90.00
_cell.angle_gamma   90.00
#
_symmetry.space_group_name_H-M   'P 1'
#
loop_
_entity.id
_entity.type
_entity.pdbx_description
1 polymer ?
#
loop_
_entity_poly.entity_id
_entity_poly.type
_entity_poly.pdbx_seq_one_letter_code
_entity_poly.pdbx_strand_id
1 'polypeptide(L)' 'MSSRNPLHWFARWADWFEGRGVYVPGEESRAVDPIRDFGWLMAAWFFGVAIFILLFALAV' A
#
# COMPACT_ATOMS: atom_id res chain seq x y z
N MET A 1 -22.37 16.30 7.44
CA MET A 1 -21.00 16.84 7.57
C MET A 1 -20.04 15.76 7.14
N SER A 2 -19.39 15.92 5.98
CA SER A 2 -18.39 14.96 5.50
C SER A 2 -17.14 15.11 6.35
N SER A 3 -17.05 14.33 7.42
CA SER A 3 -15.81 14.17 8.18
C SER A 3 -14.78 13.59 7.22
N ARG A 4 -13.86 14.43 6.75
CA ARG A 4 -12.70 14.00 5.97
C ARG A 4 -11.79 13.24 6.92
N ASN A 5 -12.14 11.99 7.21
CA ASN A 5 -11.30 11.11 8.00
C ASN A 5 -10.16 10.63 7.08
N PRO A 6 -8.92 11.11 7.27
CA PRO A 6 -7.80 10.76 6.39
C PRO A 6 -7.53 9.25 6.38
N LEU A 7 -7.89 8.54 7.47
CA LEU A 7 -7.76 7.08 7.57
C LEU A 7 -8.62 6.32 6.56
N HIS A 8 -9.73 6.90 6.11
CA HIS A 8 -10.59 6.26 5.11
C HIS A 8 -9.93 6.18 3.73
N TRP A 9 -8.97 7.07 3.44
CA TRP A 9 -8.18 6.99 2.22
C TRP A 9 -7.18 5.83 2.29
N PHE A 10 -6.53 5.63 3.44
CA PHE A 10 -5.64 4.50 3.68
C PHE A 10 -6.37 3.16 3.63
N ALA A 11 -7.56 3.05 4.25
CA ALA A 11 -8.38 1.84 4.21
C ALA A 11 -8.73 1.45 2.75
N ARG A 12 -9.19 2.42 1.96
CA ARG A 12 -9.55 2.18 0.56
C ARG A 12 -8.36 1.78 -0.31
N TRP A 13 -7.17 2.26 0.04
CA TRP A 13 -5.93 1.90 -0.63
C TRP A 13 -5.51 0.48 -0.25
N ALA A 14 -5.65 0.08 1.03
CA ALA A 14 -5.44 -1.29 1.49
C ALA A 14 -6.41 -2.27 0.82
N ASP A 15 -7.71 -1.95 0.78
CA ASP A 15 -8.74 -2.75 0.11
C ASP A 15 -8.42 -2.94 -1.39
N TRP A 16 -7.91 -1.89 -2.04
CA TRP A 16 -7.47 -1.96 -3.44
C TRP A 16 -6.28 -2.90 -3.64
N PHE A 17 -5.30 -2.88 -2.72
CA PHE A 17 -4.16 -3.80 -2.77
C PHE A 17 -4.58 -5.24 -2.51
N GLU A 18 -5.48 -5.46 -1.55
CA GLU A 18 -5.98 -6.78 -1.20
C GLU A 18 -6.77 -7.39 -2.37
N GLY A 19 -7.67 -6.61 -3.00
CA GLY A 19 -8.44 -7.04 -4.18
C GLY A 19 -7.58 -7.34 -5.42
N ARG A 20 -6.38 -6.74 -5.52
CA ARG A 20 -5.37 -7.06 -6.56
C ARG A 20 -4.39 -8.15 -6.13
N GLY A 21 -4.36 -8.48 -4.84
CA GLY A 21 -3.36 -9.29 -4.16
C GLY A 21 -3.73 -10.78 -4.04
N VAL A 22 -5.03 -11.10 -4.07
CA VAL A 22 -5.56 -12.41 -3.65
C VAL A 22 -4.89 -13.55 -4.40
N TYR A 23 -4.05 -14.31 -3.71
CA TYR A 23 -3.53 -15.62 -4.11
C TYR A 23 -4.70 -16.50 -4.62
N VAL A 24 -4.58 -17.02 -5.85
CA VAL A 24 -5.56 -17.95 -6.42
C VAL A 24 -4.94 -19.34 -6.26
N PRO A 25 -5.48 -20.20 -5.39
CA PRO A 25 -4.95 -21.54 -5.20
C PRO A 25 -4.99 -22.33 -6.52
N GLY A 26 -3.87 -22.94 -6.92
CA GLY A 26 -3.74 -23.74 -8.14
C GLY A 26 -2.97 -23.08 -9.29
N GLU A 27 -2.57 -21.82 -9.15
CA GLU A 27 -1.78 -21.08 -10.14
C GLU A 27 -0.32 -20.93 -9.71
N GLU A 28 0.36 -22.05 -9.50
CA GLU A 28 1.75 -22.10 -9.02
C GLU A 28 2.78 -21.69 -10.08
N SER A 29 2.39 -21.63 -11.37
CA SER A 29 3.27 -21.32 -12.51
C SER A 29 2.84 -20.07 -13.29
N ARG A 30 2.19 -19.11 -12.63
CA ARG A 30 1.89 -17.82 -13.28
C ARG A 30 3.15 -16.95 -13.34
N ALA A 31 3.26 -16.14 -14.39
CA ALA A 31 4.29 -15.11 -14.46
C ALA A 31 4.15 -14.15 -13.26
N VAL A 32 5.28 -13.67 -12.74
CA VAL A 32 5.32 -12.65 -11.68
C VAL A 32 4.50 -11.44 -12.11
N ASP A 33 3.54 -11.04 -11.27
CA ASP A 33 2.77 -9.81 -11.43
C ASP A 33 3.30 -8.80 -10.39
N PRO A 34 4.08 -7.79 -10.81
CA PRO A 34 4.75 -6.90 -9.89
C PRO A 34 3.82 -6.16 -8.92
N ILE A 35 2.60 -5.84 -9.36
CA ILE A 35 1.65 -5.08 -8.53
C ILE A 35 1.08 -5.97 -7.44
N ARG A 36 0.76 -7.23 -7.77
CA ARG A 36 0.25 -8.22 -6.82
C ARG A 36 1.32 -8.71 -5.87
N ASP A 37 2.49 -9.06 -6.39
CA ASP A 37 3.53 -9.77 -5.64
C ASP A 37 4.40 -8.81 -4.80
N PHE A 38 4.64 -7.58 -5.27
CA PHE A 38 5.45 -6.58 -4.56
C PHE A 38 4.66 -5.36 -4.11
N GLY A 39 3.33 -5.38 -4.25
CA GLY A 39 2.47 -4.25 -3.92
C GLY A 39 2.64 -3.76 -2.48
N TRP A 40 2.59 -4.67 -1.52
CA TRP A 40 2.81 -4.37 -0.10
C TRP A 40 4.24 -3.91 0.20
N LEU A 41 5.23 -4.39 -0.54
CA LEU A 41 6.61 -3.94 -0.41
C LEU A 41 6.75 -2.47 -0.87
N MET A 42 6.20 -2.14 -2.04
CA MET A 42 6.18 -0.77 -2.54
C MET A 42 5.41 0.16 -1.59
N ALA A 43 4.27 -0.29 -1.07
CA ALA A 43 3.47 0.44 -0.09
C ALA A 43 4.26 0.80 1.17
N ALA A 44 4.86 -0.20 1.82
CA ALA A 44 5.66 -0.01 3.01
C ALA A 44 6.86 0.92 2.73
N TRP A 45 7.47 0.79 1.56
CA TRP A 45 8.56 1.66 1.13
C TRP A 45 8.12 3.13 0.98
N PHE A 46 7.04 3.41 0.23
CA PHE A 46 6.52 4.77 0.07
C PHE A 46 6.10 5.39 1.41
N PHE A 47 5.46 4.60 2.27
CA PHE A 47 5.07 5.06 3.60
C PHE A 47 6.29 5.39 4.47
N GLY A 48 7.31 4.54 4.45
CA GLY A 48 8.58 4.78 5.14
C GLY A 48 9.28 6.05 4.66
N VAL A 49 9.36 6.26 3.34
CA VAL A 49 9.93 7.48 2.75
C VAL A 49 9.13 8.72 3.15
N ALA A 50 7.79 8.66 3.12
CA ALA A 50 6.95 9.79 3.52
C ALA A 50 7.16 10.15 5.00
N ILE A 51 7.19 9.17 5.91
CA ILE A 51 7.49 9.41 7.33
C ILE A 51 8.89 10.00 7.48
N PHE A 52 9.89 9.44 6.80
CA PHE A 52 11.26 9.93 6.84
C PHE A 52 11.33 11.42 6.47
N ILE A 53 10.69 11.82 5.37
CA ILE A 53 10.62 13.22 4.94
C ILE A 53 9.93 14.08 6.01
N LEU A 54 8.80 13.64 6.57
CA LEU A 54 8.08 14.39 7.59
C LEU A 54 8.92 14.60 8.86
N LEU A 55 9.67 13.58 9.30
CA LEU A 55 10.57 13.70 10.44
C LEU A 55 11.65 14.75 10.20
N PHE A 56 12.29 14.73 9.03
CA PHE A 56 13.30 15.73 8.67
C PHE A 56 12.73 17.12 8.51
N ALA A 57 11.52 17.25 7.96
CA ALA A 57 10.83 18.52 7.84
C ALA A 57 10.47 19.14 9.20
N LEU A 58 10.14 18.31 10.19
CA LEU A 58 9.80 18.75 11.56
C LEU A 58 11.03 18.97 12.45
N ALA A 59 12.19 18.42 12.08
CA ALA A 59 13.43 18.56 12.82
C ALA A 59 14.18 19.89 12.56
N VAL A 60 13.50 20.87 11.93
CA VAL A 60 14.00 22.23 11.64
C VAL A 60 13.67 23.19 12.77
#